data_AF-A0A5B7B4Q8-F1
#
_entry.id   AF-A0A5B7B4Q8-F1
#
_cell.length_a   1.000
_cell.length_b   1.000
_cell.length_c   1.000
_cell.angle_alpha   90.00
_cell.angle_beta   90.00
_cell.angle_gamma   90.00
#
_symmetry.space_group_name_H-M   'P 1'
#
loop_
_entity.id
_entity.type
_entity.pdbx_description
1 polymer ?
#
loop_
_entity_poly.entity_id
_entity_poly.type
_entity_poly.pdbx_seq_one_letter_code
_entity_poly.pdbx_strand_id
1 'polypeptide(L)'
;MFLSHFIGDIHQPLHVGFTGDEGGNTITVRWYRRKTNLHHVWDNMIIESALKTFYGSDLAIMIEAIQRNIMDGWSNDISSWKNCTYDDTVCLDPYASESINLACKFAYRNATPGITLGDDYFLSRLPVVEKRLAQGGVRLGATLNRIFASQPSFLQERLRDREATGIYLMSETSHHTIPHGLKFPTRQRSHLPD
;
A
#
# COMPACT_ATOMS: atom_id res chain seq x y z
N MET A 1 -5.23 -7.40 -9.02
CA MET A 1 -4.74 -6.92 -7.71
C MET A 1 -3.69 -7.91 -7.18
N PHE A 2 -2.53 -7.98 -7.83
CA PHE A 2 -1.49 -8.98 -7.52
C PHE A 2 -0.26 -8.33 -6.88
N LEU A 3 0.21 -7.22 -7.45
CA LEU A 3 1.43 -6.54 -6.99
C LEU A 3 1.37 -6.14 -5.51
N SER A 4 0.26 -5.52 -5.07
CA SER A 4 0.09 -5.12 -3.67
C SER A 4 0.12 -6.30 -2.70
N HIS A 5 -0.46 -7.43 -3.11
CA HIS A 5 -0.50 -8.65 -2.31
C HIS A 5 0.88 -9.28 -2.21
N PHE A 6 1.57 -9.50 -3.35
CA PHE A 6 2.89 -10.12 -3.36
C PHE A 6 3.98 -9.26 -2.72
N ILE A 7 3.88 -7.92 -2.78
CA ILE A 7 4.76 -7.05 -2.00
C ILE A 7 4.46 -7.20 -0.50
N GLY A 8 3.22 -7.43 -0.08
CA GLY A 8 2.93 -7.81 1.30
C GLY A 8 3.58 -9.15 1.68
N ASP A 9 3.34 -10.17 0.88
CA ASP A 9 3.79 -11.55 1.12
C ASP A 9 5.30 -11.67 1.19
N ILE A 10 6.06 -11.05 0.28
CA ILE A 10 7.52 -11.12 0.31
C ILE A 10 8.10 -10.51 1.61
N HIS A 11 7.32 -9.69 2.33
CA HIS A 11 7.71 -9.12 3.62
C HIS A 11 7.36 -10.01 4.82
N GLN A 12 6.52 -11.02 4.66
CA GLN A 12 6.25 -12.03 5.68
C GLN A 12 7.45 -12.99 5.74
N PRO A 13 8.23 -13.04 6.85
CA PRO A 13 9.45 -13.84 6.92
C PRO A 13 9.30 -15.30 6.48
N LEU A 14 8.21 -15.97 6.86
CA LEU A 14 7.94 -17.37 6.57
C LEU A 14 7.38 -17.63 5.15
N HIS A 15 6.98 -16.59 4.41
CA HIS A 15 6.74 -16.73 2.96
C HIS A 15 8.04 -16.90 2.17
N VAL A 16 9.19 -16.59 2.79
CA VAL A 16 10.54 -16.90 2.30
C VAL A 16 11.23 -17.87 3.28
N GLY A 17 10.50 -18.91 3.67
CA GLY A 17 10.91 -19.92 4.64
C GLY A 17 11.57 -21.17 4.04
N PHE A 18 11.69 -22.23 4.84
CA PHE A 18 12.30 -23.48 4.39
C PHE A 18 11.30 -24.35 3.65
N THR A 19 11.76 -25.01 2.59
CA THR A 19 10.91 -25.92 1.81
C THR A 19 10.50 -27.16 2.63
N GLY A 20 11.40 -27.66 3.48
CA GLY A 20 11.17 -28.89 4.25
C GLY A 20 10.08 -28.80 5.32
N ASP A 21 9.69 -27.59 5.71
CA ASP A 21 8.59 -27.34 6.65
C ASP A 21 7.44 -26.53 6.03
N GLU A 22 7.45 -26.36 4.70
CA GLU A 22 6.48 -25.58 3.94
C GLU A 22 6.35 -24.14 4.49
N GLY A 23 7.48 -23.51 4.83
CA GLY A 23 7.50 -22.19 5.44
C GLY A 23 6.93 -22.20 6.86
N GLY A 24 7.17 -23.25 7.63
CA GLY A 24 6.63 -23.42 8.98
C GLY A 24 5.16 -23.88 9.05
N ASN A 25 4.52 -24.22 7.93
CA ASN A 25 3.16 -24.78 7.93
C ASN A 25 3.10 -26.16 8.61
N THR A 26 4.17 -26.96 8.51
CA THR A 26 4.22 -28.29 9.15
C THR A 26 4.70 -28.24 10.60
N ILE A 27 5.19 -27.09 11.08
CA ILE A 27 5.61 -26.89 12.47
C ILE A 27 4.37 -26.60 13.32
N THR A 28 3.78 -27.66 13.85
CA THR A 28 2.62 -27.54 14.76
C THR A 28 3.04 -26.95 16.10
N VAL A 29 2.39 -25.88 16.54
CA VAL A 29 2.63 -25.22 17.84
C VAL A 29 1.31 -24.90 18.55
N ARG A 30 1.39 -24.35 19.76
CA ARG A 30 0.26 -23.69 20.42
C ARG A 30 0.53 -22.20 20.53
N TRP A 31 -0.39 -21.38 20.06
CA TRP A 31 -0.42 -19.94 20.37
C TRP A 31 -1.29 -19.75 21.60
N TYR A 32 -0.66 -19.49 22.75
CA TYR A 32 -1.31 -19.58 24.06
C TYR A 32 -2.11 -20.90 24.20
N ARG A 33 -3.43 -20.82 24.29
CA ARG A 33 -4.32 -21.98 24.48
C ARG A 33 -4.78 -22.63 23.16
N ARG A 34 -4.49 -22.03 22.00
CA ARG A 34 -4.99 -22.50 20.69
C ARG A 34 -3.91 -23.28 19.94
N LYS A 35 -4.26 -24.47 19.43
CA LYS A 35 -3.38 -25.24 18.53
C LYS A 35 -3.38 -24.61 17.14
N THR A 36 -2.22 -24.49 16.52
CA THR A 36 -2.01 -23.87 15.20
C THR A 36 -0.69 -24.37 14.58
N ASN A 37 -0.22 -23.73 13.51
CA ASN A 37 1.14 -23.91 12.97
C ASN A 37 1.93 -22.60 13.04
N LEU A 38 3.26 -22.69 12.90
CA LEU A 38 4.15 -21.54 13.01
C LEU A 38 3.88 -20.49 11.91
N HIS A 39 3.57 -20.91 10.70
CA HIS A 39 3.24 -20.01 9.59
C HIS A 39 2.07 -19.08 9.93
N HIS A 40 0.96 -19.66 10.39
CA HIS A 40 -0.25 -18.93 10.77
C HIS A 40 -0.04 -17.99 11.97
N VAL A 41 0.90 -18.32 12.87
CA VAL A 41 1.30 -17.40 13.95
C VAL A 41 1.85 -16.08 13.39
N TRP A 42 2.67 -16.17 12.34
CA TRP A 42 3.29 -15.00 11.70
C TRP A 42 2.36 -14.28 10.72
N ASP A 43 1.51 -15.01 10.00
CA ASP A 43 0.51 -14.39 9.10
C ASP A 43 -0.49 -13.53 9.86
N ASN A 44 -0.94 -14.03 11.02
CA ASN A 44 -2.16 -13.52 11.63
C ASN A 44 -2.06 -13.36 13.15
N MET A 45 -1.66 -14.40 13.89
CA MET A 45 -1.92 -14.42 15.34
C MET A 45 -1.10 -13.40 16.14
N ILE A 46 0.12 -13.06 15.71
CA ILE A 46 0.89 -11.97 16.33
C ILE A 46 0.16 -10.64 16.14
N ILE A 47 -0.33 -10.35 14.93
CA ILE A 47 -1.02 -9.10 14.58
C ILE A 47 -2.35 -9.01 15.34
N GLU A 48 -3.18 -10.05 15.34
CA GLU A 48 -4.44 -10.08 16.08
C GLU A 48 -4.23 -9.90 17.59
N SER A 49 -3.18 -10.53 18.14
CA SER A 49 -2.85 -10.40 19.56
C SER A 49 -2.42 -8.97 19.89
N ALA A 50 -1.63 -8.33 19.03
CA ALA A 50 -1.24 -6.93 19.19
C ALA A 50 -2.44 -5.98 19.08
N LEU A 51 -3.29 -6.19 18.07
CA LEU A 51 -4.50 -5.42 17.84
C LEU A 51 -5.40 -5.41 19.09
N LYS A 52 -5.61 -6.58 19.67
CA LYS A 52 -6.40 -6.72 20.91
C LYS A 52 -5.71 -6.13 22.13
N THR A 53 -4.40 -6.37 22.28
CA THR A 53 -3.68 -6.07 23.52
C THR A 53 -3.29 -4.59 23.63
N PHE A 54 -2.87 -3.99 22.53
CA PHE A 54 -2.26 -2.65 22.53
C PHE A 54 -3.10 -1.59 21.82
N TYR A 55 -4.03 -2.00 20.95
CA TYR A 55 -4.74 -1.07 20.05
C TYR A 55 -6.26 -1.10 20.22
N GLY A 56 -6.76 -1.67 21.32
CA GLY A 56 -8.21 -1.66 21.61
C GLY A 56 -9.08 -2.39 20.59
N SER A 57 -8.50 -3.32 19.82
CA SER A 57 -9.13 -3.97 18.66
C SER A 57 -9.45 -3.03 17.48
N ASP A 58 -8.82 -1.86 17.42
CA ASP A 58 -8.99 -0.87 16.35
C ASP A 58 -7.78 -0.85 15.41
N LEU A 59 -8.02 -1.22 14.15
CA LEU A 59 -6.98 -1.27 13.12
C LEU A 59 -6.46 0.11 12.75
N ALA A 60 -7.31 1.15 12.80
CA ALA A 60 -6.88 2.52 12.50
C ALA A 60 -5.81 2.98 13.48
N ILE A 61 -5.98 2.67 14.78
CA ILE A 61 -5.01 3.03 15.82
C ILE A 61 -3.66 2.31 15.59
N MET A 62 -3.68 1.03 15.20
CA MET A 62 -2.47 0.28 14.86
C MET A 62 -1.77 0.88 13.63
N ILE A 63 -2.53 1.20 12.57
CA ILE A 63 -2.00 1.84 11.37
C ILE A 63 -1.36 3.19 11.70
N GLU A 64 -2.04 4.02 12.49
CA GLU A 64 -1.50 5.31 12.93
C GLU A 64 -0.20 5.15 13.74
N ALA A 65 -0.13 4.14 14.61
CA ALA A 65 1.09 3.84 15.37
C ALA A 65 2.25 3.45 14.44
N ILE A 66 2.00 2.61 13.44
CA ILE A 66 3.00 2.24 12.42
C ILE A 66 3.41 3.47 11.60
N GLN A 67 2.47 4.33 11.21
CA GLN A 67 2.74 5.56 10.48
C GLN A 67 3.59 6.54 11.30
N ARG A 68 3.32 6.72 12.60
CA ARG A 68 4.18 7.49 13.51
C ARG A 68 5.59 6.92 13.58
N ASN A 69 5.72 5.60 13.69
CA ASN A 69 7.04 4.96 13.67
C ASN A 69 7.78 5.16 12.33
N ILE A 70 7.07 5.19 11.20
CA ILE A 70 7.67 5.51 9.89
C ILE A 70 8.19 6.96 9.86
N MET A 71 7.44 7.92 10.42
CA MET A 71 7.81 9.34 10.42
C MET A 71 8.96 9.65 11.38
N ASP A 72 8.97 9.02 12.56
CA ASP A 72 9.88 9.39 13.64
C ASP A 72 10.90 8.25 13.91
N GLY A 73 10.42 7.09 14.38
CA GLY A 73 11.24 6.00 14.88
C GLY A 73 12.15 5.31 13.85
N TRP A 74 11.72 5.24 12.59
CA TRP A 74 12.44 4.64 11.48
C TRP A 74 12.80 5.65 10.39
N SER A 75 12.69 6.95 10.67
CA SER A 75 12.99 8.04 9.74
C SER A 75 14.32 7.86 9.00
N ASN A 76 15.38 7.48 9.72
CA ASN A 76 16.72 7.22 9.18
C ASN A 76 16.77 6.02 8.22
N ASP A 77 15.89 5.03 8.41
CA ASP A 77 15.84 3.82 7.58
C ASP A 77 15.02 4.04 6.28
N ILE A 78 14.08 5.00 6.26
CA ILE A 78 13.12 5.18 5.14
C ILE A 78 13.81 5.39 3.79
N SER A 79 14.89 6.18 3.75
CA SER A 79 15.65 6.38 2.50
C SER A 79 16.18 5.06 1.96
N SER A 80 16.74 4.22 2.83
CA SER A 80 17.25 2.89 2.46
C SER A 80 16.15 1.94 2.00
N TRP A 81 14.96 1.98 2.60
CA TRP A 81 13.84 1.12 2.20
C TRP A 81 13.26 1.49 0.84
N LYS A 82 13.23 2.80 0.53
CA LYS A 82 12.78 3.32 -0.76
C LYS A 82 13.83 3.11 -1.86
N ASN A 83 15.09 3.04 -1.48
CA ASN A 83 16.19 2.88 -2.43
C ASN A 83 16.07 1.54 -3.15
N CYS A 84 16.04 1.60 -4.47
CA CYS A 84 16.12 0.46 -5.37
C CYS A 84 17.08 0.92 -6.45
N THR A 85 18.33 0.48 -6.35
CA THR A 85 19.50 1.06 -7.03
C THR A 85 19.69 0.58 -8.45
N TYR A 86 18.97 -0.47 -8.84
CA TYR A 86 18.97 -0.96 -10.21
C TYR A 86 17.88 -0.21 -11.00
N ASP A 87 17.98 -0.18 -12.33
CA ASP A 87 16.89 0.27 -13.23
C ASP A 87 15.59 -0.56 -13.08
N ASP A 88 15.51 -1.38 -12.04
CA ASP A 88 14.40 -2.20 -11.65
C ASP A 88 13.27 -1.37 -11.06
N THR A 89 12.07 -1.70 -11.51
CA THR A 89 10.83 -1.16 -10.96
C THR A 89 10.62 -1.61 -9.50
N VAL A 90 11.12 -2.80 -9.12
CA VAL A 90 10.98 -3.42 -7.80
C VAL A 90 12.23 -4.23 -7.44
N CYS A 91 12.68 -4.18 -6.18
CA CYS A 91 13.90 -4.85 -5.73
C CYS A 91 13.58 -6.12 -4.91
N LEU A 92 13.20 -7.22 -5.56
CA LEU A 92 12.71 -8.42 -4.87
C LEU A 92 13.78 -9.16 -4.04
N ASP A 93 14.98 -9.31 -4.58
CA ASP A 93 16.07 -10.06 -3.93
C ASP A 93 16.45 -9.55 -2.53
N PRO A 94 16.63 -8.23 -2.29
CA PRO A 94 16.88 -7.76 -0.94
C PRO A 94 15.66 -7.95 -0.03
N TYR A 95 14.43 -7.84 -0.53
CA TYR A 95 13.24 -8.03 0.30
C TYR A 95 13.13 -9.48 0.77
N ALA A 96 13.38 -10.43 -0.15
CA ALA A 96 13.42 -11.86 0.15
C ALA A 96 14.57 -12.22 1.09
N SER A 97 15.77 -11.67 0.84
CA SER A 97 16.96 -11.90 1.67
C SER A 97 16.77 -11.43 3.12
N GLU A 98 16.11 -10.29 3.32
CA GLU A 98 15.70 -9.82 4.64
C GLU A 98 14.70 -10.78 5.30
N SER A 99 13.69 -11.24 4.56
CA SER A 99 12.66 -12.15 5.07
C SER A 99 13.25 -13.47 5.56
N ILE A 100 14.10 -14.15 4.78
CA ILE A 100 14.73 -15.40 5.23
C ILE A 100 15.65 -15.17 6.43
N ASN A 101 16.38 -14.03 6.48
CA ASN A 101 17.21 -13.71 7.64
C ASN A 101 16.37 -13.58 8.92
N LEU A 102 15.24 -12.88 8.83
CA LEU A 102 14.31 -12.69 9.95
C LEU A 102 13.59 -14.00 10.32
N ALA A 103 13.27 -14.85 9.35
CA ALA A 103 12.72 -16.17 9.61
C ALA A 103 13.69 -17.01 10.44
N CYS A 104 14.96 -17.09 10.04
CA CYS A 104 15.99 -17.80 10.78
C CYS A 104 16.24 -17.21 12.17
N LYS A 105 16.36 -15.87 12.26
CA LYS A 105 16.74 -15.17 13.50
C LYS A 105 15.61 -15.13 14.52
N PHE A 106 14.36 -15.04 14.07
CA PHE A 106 13.20 -14.79 14.94
C PHE A 106 12.11 -15.85 14.84
N ALA A 107 11.67 -16.21 13.63
CA ALA A 107 10.53 -17.10 13.43
C ALA A 107 10.79 -18.53 13.90
N TYR A 108 11.81 -19.18 13.32
CA TYR A 108 12.16 -20.55 13.69
C TYR A 108 12.82 -20.65 15.06
N ARG A 109 13.49 -19.58 15.52
CA ARG A 109 14.22 -19.58 16.79
C ARG A 109 13.28 -19.83 17.95
N ASN A 110 13.53 -20.91 18.70
CA ASN A 110 12.73 -21.38 19.84
C ASN A 110 11.27 -21.74 19.51
N ALA A 111 10.96 -22.06 18.25
CA ALA A 111 9.64 -22.50 17.82
C ALA A 111 9.65 -23.98 17.39
N THR A 112 10.00 -24.87 18.32
CA THR A 112 10.03 -26.32 18.04
C THR A 112 8.62 -26.92 18.02
N PRO A 113 8.38 -28.02 17.28
CA PRO A 113 7.06 -28.67 17.24
C PRO A 113 6.53 -29.03 18.64
N GLY A 114 5.25 -28.74 18.88
CA GLY A 114 4.55 -29.02 20.13
C GLY A 114 4.69 -27.95 21.22
N ILE A 115 5.57 -26.96 21.05
CA ILE A 115 5.78 -25.90 22.04
C ILE A 115 4.56 -24.97 22.16
N THR A 116 4.41 -24.34 23.32
CA THR A 116 3.49 -23.22 23.51
C THR A 116 4.24 -21.90 23.40
N LEU A 117 3.86 -21.10 22.41
CA LEU A 117 4.31 -19.74 22.20
C LEU A 117 3.37 -18.80 22.99
N GLY A 118 3.95 -18.06 23.95
CA GLY A 118 3.25 -17.09 24.78
C GLY A 118 3.94 -15.72 24.75
N ASP A 119 3.84 -14.96 25.84
CA ASP A 119 4.27 -13.55 25.90
C ASP A 119 5.74 -13.35 25.51
N ASP A 120 6.66 -14.22 25.94
CA ASP A 120 8.08 -14.12 25.58
C ASP A 120 8.30 -14.16 24.07
N TYR A 121 7.57 -15.02 23.36
CA TYR A 121 7.65 -15.11 21.90
C TYR A 121 6.91 -13.93 21.26
N PHE A 122 5.73 -13.59 21.75
CA PHE A 122 4.92 -12.50 21.23
C PHE A 122 5.66 -11.15 21.29
N LEU A 123 6.07 -10.73 22.49
CA LEU A 123 6.62 -9.40 22.73
C LEU A 123 7.98 -9.20 22.04
N SER A 124 8.78 -10.26 21.91
CA SER A 124 10.08 -10.16 21.24
C SER A 124 10.00 -10.20 19.71
N ARG A 125 8.90 -10.68 19.13
CA ARG A 125 8.71 -10.77 17.66
C ARG A 125 7.80 -9.68 17.11
N LEU A 126 6.91 -9.11 17.93
CA LEU A 126 6.01 -8.03 17.49
C LEU A 126 6.75 -6.85 16.83
N PRO A 127 7.87 -6.32 17.36
CA PRO A 127 8.60 -5.24 16.69
C PRO A 127 9.12 -5.62 15.30
N VAL A 128 9.42 -6.90 15.06
CA VAL A 128 9.83 -7.40 13.74
C VAL A 128 8.65 -7.39 12.79
N VAL A 129 7.49 -7.89 13.22
CA VAL A 129 6.26 -7.91 12.42
C VAL A 129 5.84 -6.49 12.03
N GLU A 130 5.79 -5.56 12.99
CA GLU A 130 5.45 -4.15 12.71
C GLU A 130 6.43 -3.49 11.73
N LYS A 131 7.72 -3.76 11.88
CA LYS A 131 8.74 -3.26 10.93
C LYS A 131 8.53 -3.83 9.54
N ARG A 132 8.16 -5.12 9.39
CA ARG A 132 7.87 -5.73 8.08
C ARG A 132 6.59 -5.20 7.43
N LEU A 133 5.55 -4.95 8.21
CA LEU A 133 4.34 -4.27 7.73
C LEU A 133 4.67 -2.86 7.21
N ALA A 134 5.48 -2.10 7.96
CA ALA A 134 5.94 -0.78 7.56
C ALA A 134 6.77 -0.81 6.27
N GLN A 135 7.75 -1.72 6.19
CA GLN A 135 8.60 -1.90 5.01
C GLN A 135 7.77 -2.27 3.78
N GLY A 136 6.81 -3.20 3.90
CA GLY A 136 5.90 -3.58 2.82
C GLY A 136 5.11 -2.38 2.30
N GLY A 137 4.53 -1.58 3.19
CA GLY A 137 3.80 -0.36 2.81
C GLY A 137 4.68 0.69 2.11
N VAL A 138 5.85 0.99 2.68
CA VAL A 138 6.81 1.97 2.12
C VAL A 138 7.30 1.53 0.74
N ARG A 139 7.66 0.25 0.59
CA ARG A 139 8.18 -0.30 -0.67
C ARG A 139 7.09 -0.43 -1.73
N LEU A 140 5.86 -0.78 -1.35
CA LEU A 140 4.72 -0.76 -2.27
C LEU A 140 4.50 0.67 -2.80
N GLY A 141 4.44 1.66 -1.93
CA GLY A 141 4.29 3.07 -2.33
C GLY A 141 5.41 3.54 -3.26
N ALA A 142 6.66 3.24 -2.93
CA ALA A 142 7.81 3.59 -3.76
C ALA A 142 7.80 2.88 -5.13
N THR A 143 7.39 1.61 -5.16
CA THR A 143 7.26 0.82 -6.40
C THR A 143 6.17 1.39 -7.31
N LEU A 144 4.99 1.69 -6.76
CA LEU A 144 3.90 2.29 -7.52
C LEU A 144 4.30 3.67 -8.07
N ASN A 145 4.98 4.49 -7.27
CA ASN A 145 5.51 5.77 -7.73
C ASN A 145 6.46 5.60 -8.92
N ARG A 146 7.38 4.61 -8.90
CA ARG A 146 8.26 4.31 -10.04
C ARG A 146 7.49 3.84 -11.28
N ILE A 147 6.50 2.95 -11.11
CA ILE A 147 5.65 2.45 -12.21
C ILE A 147 4.93 3.60 -12.91
N PHE A 148 4.32 4.51 -12.14
CA PHE A 148 3.50 5.58 -12.70
C PHE A 148 4.28 6.84 -13.07
N ALA A 149 5.49 7.04 -12.54
CA ALA A 149 6.39 8.10 -12.97
C ALA A 149 7.12 7.76 -14.29
N SER A 150 7.36 6.46 -14.56
CA SER A 150 8.00 5.98 -15.79
C SER A 150 7.05 5.84 -16.98
N GLN A 151 5.74 6.04 -16.78
CA GLN A 151 4.81 6.19 -17.89
C GLN A 151 5.12 7.52 -18.58
N PRO A 152 5.50 7.54 -19.87
CA PRO A 152 5.36 8.75 -20.65
C PRO A 152 3.90 9.14 -20.52
N SER A 153 3.65 10.40 -20.25
CA SER A 153 2.32 10.97 -20.35
C SER A 153 1.79 10.72 -21.77
N PHE A 154 1.15 9.58 -22.00
CA PHE A 154 0.44 9.26 -23.23
C PHE A 154 -0.63 10.33 -23.51
N LEU A 155 -1.03 11.04 -22.44
CA LEU A 155 -1.87 12.22 -22.47
C LEU A 155 -1.13 13.50 -22.89
N GLN A 156 0.16 13.68 -22.60
CA GLN A 156 0.90 14.89 -23.02
C GLN A 156 1.50 14.77 -24.42
N GLU A 157 1.69 13.56 -24.95
CA GLU A 157 1.99 13.37 -26.38
C GLU A 157 0.74 13.68 -27.22
N ARG A 158 -0.46 13.21 -26.82
CA ARG A 158 -1.72 13.59 -27.49
C ARG A 158 -2.09 15.07 -27.36
N LEU A 159 -1.76 15.72 -26.24
CA LEU A 159 -1.99 17.16 -26.09
C LEU A 159 -0.98 17.99 -26.89
N ARG A 160 0.28 17.55 -26.98
CA ARG A 160 1.29 18.18 -27.85
C ARG A 160 1.01 17.97 -29.34
N ASP A 161 0.51 16.81 -29.75
CA ASP A 161 0.10 16.56 -31.14
C ASP A 161 -1.12 17.37 -31.55
N ARG A 162 -2.04 17.66 -30.61
CA ARG A 162 -3.21 18.52 -30.85
C ARG A 162 -2.84 20.01 -30.97
N GLU A 163 -1.85 20.47 -30.22
CA GLU A 163 -1.30 21.83 -30.39
C GLU A 163 -0.45 21.94 -31.66
N ALA A 164 0.25 20.88 -32.07
CA ALA A 164 1.06 20.85 -33.29
C ALA A 164 0.24 20.70 -34.59
N THR A 165 -0.97 20.15 -34.56
CA THR A 165 -1.82 19.98 -35.76
C THR A 165 -2.78 21.13 -36.04
N GLY A 166 -2.81 22.18 -35.21
CA GLY A 166 -3.50 23.43 -35.55
C GLY A 166 -5.00 23.28 -35.88
N ILE A 167 -5.71 22.32 -35.29
CA ILE A 167 -7.16 22.19 -35.49
C ILE A 167 -7.86 23.13 -34.49
N TYR A 168 -7.97 24.39 -34.88
CA TYR A 168 -8.95 25.31 -34.30
C TYR A 168 -10.34 24.88 -34.80
N LEU A 169 -11.18 24.35 -33.91
CA LEU A 169 -12.62 24.29 -34.18
C LEU A 169 -13.16 25.72 -34.13
N MET A 170 -13.26 26.37 -35.30
CA MET A 170 -14.09 27.56 -35.45
C MET A 170 -15.54 27.13 -35.26
N SER A 171 -16.20 27.62 -34.21
CA SER A 171 -17.65 27.56 -34.12
C SER A 171 -18.23 28.58 -35.11
N GLU A 172 -18.79 28.10 -36.21
CA GLU A 172 -19.60 28.90 -37.12
C GLU A 172 -20.91 29.27 -36.43
N THR A 173 -21.18 30.57 -36.25
CA THR A 173 -22.54 31.09 -36.17
C THR A 173 -22.76 32.05 -37.32
N SER A 174 -23.48 31.55 -38.32
CA SER A 174 -23.89 32.26 -39.53
C SER A 174 -24.89 33.37 -39.21
N HIS A 175 -24.64 34.57 -39.76
CA HIS A 175 -25.57 35.69 -39.80
C HIS A 175 -26.74 35.42 -40.76
N HIS A 176 -27.96 35.78 -40.33
CA HIS A 176 -29.07 36.08 -41.23
C HIS A 176 -29.65 37.45 -40.90
N THR A 177 -29.52 38.37 -41.85
CA THR A 177 -30.10 39.73 -41.87
C THR A 177 -31.51 39.65 -42.51
N ILE A 178 -32.53 40.44 -42.11
CA ILE A 178 -33.10 41.68 -42.71
C ILE A 178 -34.58 41.78 -42.19
N PRO A 179 -35.34 42.91 -42.11
CA PRO A 179 -35.08 44.32 -41.80
C PRO A 179 -35.98 44.88 -40.64
N HIS A 180 -35.68 46.09 -40.18
CA HIS A 180 -36.55 46.90 -39.33
C HIS A 180 -37.80 47.43 -40.05
N GLY A 181 -38.97 47.34 -39.40
CA GLY A 181 -40.12 48.18 -39.72
C GLY A 181 -41.47 47.64 -39.22
N LEU A 182 -41.87 47.99 -37.98
CA LEU A 182 -43.25 48.35 -37.57
C LEU A 182 -43.33 48.57 -36.05
N LYS A 183 -44.13 49.58 -35.67
CA LYS A 183 -44.27 50.19 -34.34
C LYS A 183 -45.08 49.31 -33.36
N PHE A 184 -44.70 49.41 -32.07
CA PHE A 184 -45.46 49.46 -30.79
C PHE A 184 -46.95 49.01 -30.76
N PRO A 185 -47.48 48.40 -29.65
CA PRO A 185 -47.35 48.97 -28.29
C PRO A 185 -47.25 48.02 -27.08
N THR A 186 -46.62 48.59 -26.04
CA THR A 186 -46.77 48.41 -24.58
C THR A 186 -47.72 47.34 -24.01
N ARG A 187 -47.22 46.58 -23.03
CA ARG A 187 -47.86 46.50 -21.70
C ARG A 187 -46.89 46.10 -20.58
N GLN A 188 -46.94 46.89 -19.52
CA GLN A 188 -46.26 46.73 -18.23
C GLN A 188 -46.74 45.49 -17.45
N ARG A 189 -45.86 44.94 -16.61
CA ARG A 189 -46.01 44.65 -15.14
C ARG A 189 -44.92 43.66 -14.73
N SER A 190 -43.87 44.07 -14.03
CA SER A 190 -43.75 44.33 -12.58
C SER A 190 -43.62 43.07 -11.71
N HIS A 191 -42.49 43.01 -10.99
CA HIS A 191 -42.20 42.32 -9.73
C HIS A 191 -41.64 40.88 -9.72
N LEU A 192 -40.33 40.81 -9.39
CA LEU A 192 -39.73 39.93 -8.37
C LEU A 192 -39.55 40.78 -7.07
N PRO A 193 -39.09 40.22 -5.93
CA PRO A 193 -39.16 38.86 -5.37
C PRO A 193 -39.66 38.86 -3.89
N ASP A 194 -39.59 37.69 -3.24
CA ASP A 194 -39.75 37.33 -1.81
C ASP A 194 -41.17 37.35 -1.19
#